data_AF-A0A2I0MJ17-F1
#
_entry.id   AF-A0A2I0MJ17-F1
#
_cell.length_a   1.000
_cell.length_b   1.000
_cell.length_c   1.000
_cell.angle_alpha   90.00
_cell.angle_beta   90.00
_cell.angle_gamma   90.00
#
_symmetry.space_group_name_H-M   'P 1'
#
loop_
_entity.id
_entity.type
_entity.pdbx_description
1 polymer ?
#
loop_
_entity_poly.entity_id
_entity_poly.type
_entity_poly.pdbx_seq_one_letter_code
_entity_poly.pdbx_strand_id
1 'polypeptide(L)'
;MEMFLKELGLASKILSDFQDMYEYENRLKTFTNWPFTENCKCTPENMAKAGFVHCPNANRPDVAKCFFCLIELESWEPNDDPWEEHTKRHSCGFLSLTKHLDDLTMEEYYMLEMTRLRTFLCETGRSIINAFEEEVTATRQRLVENFVSKHQYSLPPAVLLHSVPLAQHSESSHCQSKTIQEK
;
A
#
# COMPACT_ATOMS: atom_id res chain seq x y z
N MET A 1 -9.07 -12.61 -17.61
CA MET A 1 -9.65 -11.35 -18.12
C MET A 1 -10.69 -10.78 -17.17
N GLU A 2 -11.67 -11.57 -16.70
CA GLU A 2 -12.68 -11.09 -15.72
C GLU A 2 -12.10 -10.64 -14.37
N MET A 3 -11.05 -11.30 -13.87
CA MET A 3 -10.34 -10.92 -12.64
C MET A 3 -9.73 -9.50 -12.76
N PHE A 4 -9.03 -9.25 -13.86
CA PHE A 4 -8.43 -7.95 -14.17
C PHE A 4 -9.48 -6.83 -14.33
N LEU A 5 -10.63 -7.11 -14.96
CA LEU A 5 -11.72 -6.13 -15.08
C LEU A 5 -12.34 -5.77 -13.71
N LYS A 6 -12.42 -6.73 -12.78
CA LYS A 6 -12.86 -6.47 -11.40
C LYS A 6 -11.84 -5.62 -10.64
N GLU A 7 -10.54 -5.91 -10.80
CA GLU A 7 -9.47 -5.13 -10.17
C GLU A 7 -9.43 -3.69 -10.68
N LEU A 8 -9.60 -3.47 -11.98
CA LEU A 8 -9.71 -2.11 -12.54
C LEU A 8 -10.93 -1.35 -12.03
N GLY A 9 -12.08 -2.02 -11.90
CA GLY A 9 -13.29 -1.41 -11.33
C GLY A 9 -13.11 -1.01 -9.86
N LEU A 10 -12.47 -1.87 -9.06
CA LEU A 10 -12.11 -1.57 -7.66
C LEU A 10 -11.12 -0.40 -7.58
N ALA A 11 -10.08 -0.40 -8.41
CA ALA A 11 -9.10 0.68 -8.46
C ALA A 11 -9.74 2.03 -8.81
N SER A 12 -10.63 2.06 -9.81
CA SER A 12 -11.35 3.28 -10.17
C SER A 12 -12.20 3.83 -9.02
N LYS A 13 -12.81 2.94 -8.22
CA LYS A 13 -13.58 3.35 -7.04
C LYS A 13 -12.68 3.91 -5.95
N ILE A 14 -11.59 3.21 -5.63
CA ILE A 14 -10.61 3.65 -4.62
C ILE A 14 -10.05 5.03 -4.97
N LEU A 15 -9.78 5.28 -6.27
CA LEU A 15 -9.27 6.57 -6.74
C LEU A 15 -10.23 7.74 -6.42
N SER A 16 -11.53 7.51 -6.65
CA SER A 16 -12.61 8.45 -6.36
C SER A 16 -12.80 8.62 -4.85
N ASP A 17 -12.91 7.52 -4.12
CA ASP A 17 -13.13 7.54 -2.66
C ASP A 17 -11.97 8.25 -1.93
N PHE A 18 -10.75 8.18 -2.49
CA PHE A 18 -9.58 8.82 -1.90
C PHE A 18 -9.51 10.33 -2.16
N GLN A 19 -10.28 10.86 -3.10
CA GLN A 19 -10.42 12.30 -3.25
C GLN A 19 -11.16 12.92 -2.06
N ASP A 20 -12.20 12.24 -1.55
CA ASP A 20 -12.96 12.71 -0.38
C ASP A 20 -12.13 12.65 0.92
N MET A 21 -11.03 11.89 0.90
CA MET A 21 -10.12 11.75 2.05
C MET A 21 -9.18 12.94 2.23
N TYR A 22 -9.23 13.97 1.37
CA TYR A 22 -8.60 15.26 1.68
C TYR A 22 -9.24 15.91 2.93
N GLU A 23 -10.53 15.69 3.16
CA GLU A 23 -11.21 16.14 4.37
C GLU A 23 -10.79 15.31 5.59
N TYR A 24 -10.31 16.00 6.62
CA TYR A 24 -9.89 15.38 7.88
C TYR A 24 -11.00 14.52 8.51
N GLU A 25 -12.23 15.03 8.52
CA GLU A 25 -13.38 14.36 9.14
C GLU A 25 -13.71 13.03 8.45
N ASN A 26 -13.50 12.92 7.14
CA ASN A 26 -13.74 11.68 6.40
C ASN A 26 -12.70 10.62 6.77
N ARG A 27 -11.44 11.02 6.94
CA ARG A 27 -10.38 10.12 7.45
C ARG A 27 -10.66 9.68 8.88
N LEU A 28 -11.04 10.60 9.75
CA LEU A 28 -11.34 10.30 11.16
C LEU A 28 -12.47 9.26 11.29
N LYS A 29 -13.54 9.40 10.51
CA LYS A 29 -14.69 8.48 10.51
C LYS A 29 -14.33 7.04 10.14
N THR A 30 -13.19 6.80 9.50
CA THR A 30 -12.77 5.43 9.16
C THR A 30 -12.37 4.62 10.41
N PHE A 31 -11.91 5.28 11.47
CA PHE A 31 -11.41 4.65 12.70
C PHE A 31 -12.57 4.28 13.66
N THR A 32 -13.32 3.24 13.31
CA THR A 32 -14.50 2.80 14.09
C THR A 32 -14.17 1.89 15.27
N ASN A 33 -13.23 0.95 15.09
CA ASN A 33 -12.82 -0.04 16.10
C ASN A 33 -11.30 0.03 16.35
N TRP A 34 -10.76 1.25 16.38
CA TRP A 34 -9.33 1.46 16.57
C TRP A 34 -8.95 1.22 18.05
N PRO A 35 -7.94 0.39 18.34
CA PRO A 35 -7.64 -0.04 19.71
C PRO A 35 -6.94 1.04 20.57
N PHE A 36 -6.32 2.05 19.95
CA PHE A 36 -5.51 3.04 20.65
C PHE A 36 -6.24 4.37 20.73
N THR A 37 -6.90 4.66 21.85
CA THR A 37 -7.68 5.88 22.04
C THR A 37 -7.05 6.78 23.10
N GLU A 38 -7.25 6.48 24.37
CA GLU A 38 -6.73 7.28 25.48
C GLU A 38 -5.27 6.94 25.80
N ASN A 39 -4.49 7.94 26.20
CA ASN A 39 -3.07 7.80 26.60
C ASN A 39 -2.15 7.17 25.54
N CYS A 40 -2.54 7.23 24.27
CA CYS A 40 -1.76 6.77 23.13
C CYS A 40 -1.36 7.96 22.24
N LYS A 41 -0.27 7.83 21.47
CA LYS A 41 0.10 8.77 20.41
C LYS A 41 -0.61 8.45 19.09
N CYS A 42 -0.81 7.18 18.78
CA CYS A 42 -1.48 6.72 17.57
C CYS A 42 -3.02 6.75 17.69
N THR A 43 -3.59 7.83 18.23
CA THR A 43 -5.05 7.99 18.33
C THR A 43 -5.69 8.18 16.95
N PRO A 44 -7.00 7.91 16.76
CA PRO A 44 -7.70 8.17 15.50
C PRO A 44 -7.45 9.58 14.95
N GLU A 45 -7.42 10.59 15.82
CA GLU A 45 -7.18 11.99 15.46
C GLU A 45 -5.77 12.19 14.91
N ASN A 46 -4.75 11.63 15.56
CA ASN A 46 -3.37 11.76 15.11
C ASN A 46 -3.10 10.94 13.85
N MET A 47 -3.73 9.76 13.74
CA MET A 47 -3.71 8.95 12.52
C MET A 47 -4.30 9.71 11.33
N ALA A 48 -5.51 10.28 11.51
CA ALA A 48 -6.18 11.06 10.48
C ALA A 48 -5.39 12.35 10.13
N LYS A 49 -4.77 13.03 11.10
CA LYS A 49 -3.89 14.19 10.84
C LYS A 49 -2.68 13.81 9.99
N ALA A 50 -2.09 12.64 10.23
CA ALA A 50 -0.98 12.11 9.44
C ALA A 50 -1.41 11.52 8.08
N GLY A 51 -2.68 11.70 7.67
CA GLY A 51 -3.18 11.29 6.38
C GLY A 51 -3.55 9.81 6.28
N PHE A 52 -3.66 9.09 7.40
CA PHE A 52 -4.08 7.69 7.41
C PHE A 52 -5.60 7.54 7.42
N VAL A 53 -6.06 6.46 6.78
CA VAL A 53 -7.40 5.89 6.88
C VAL A 53 -7.30 4.47 7.43
N HIS A 54 -8.27 4.05 8.25
CA HIS A 54 -8.34 2.70 8.79
C HIS A 54 -8.88 1.74 7.72
N CYS A 55 -8.13 0.69 7.40
CA CYS A 55 -8.45 -0.30 6.37
C CYS A 55 -8.37 -1.74 6.93
N PRO A 56 -9.14 -2.08 7.97
CA PRO A 56 -9.02 -3.36 8.64
C PRO A 56 -9.47 -4.52 7.75
N ASN A 57 -8.85 -5.68 7.92
CA ASN A 57 -9.37 -6.95 7.45
C ASN A 57 -9.37 -7.99 8.58
N ALA A 58 -9.98 -9.16 8.35
CA ALA A 58 -10.18 -10.19 9.37
C ALA A 58 -8.88 -10.63 10.09
N ASN A 59 -7.74 -10.59 9.40
CA ASN A 59 -6.46 -11.03 9.94
C ASN A 59 -5.56 -9.86 10.39
N ARG A 60 -5.88 -8.63 9.98
CA ARG A 60 -5.04 -7.45 10.14
C ARG A 60 -5.94 -6.28 10.59
N PRO A 61 -6.33 -6.23 11.87
CA PRO A 61 -7.37 -5.34 12.38
C PRO A 61 -6.92 -3.88 12.54
N ASP A 62 -5.62 -3.62 12.57
CA ASP A 62 -5.02 -2.30 12.82
C ASP A 62 -4.31 -1.72 11.59
N VAL A 63 -4.64 -2.23 10.39
CA VAL A 63 -4.07 -1.72 9.15
C VAL A 63 -4.55 -0.30 8.88
N ALA A 64 -3.60 0.59 8.67
CA ALA A 64 -3.85 1.97 8.28
C ALA A 64 -3.11 2.29 6.98
N LYS A 65 -3.78 2.97 6.06
CA LYS A 65 -3.25 3.33 4.74
C LYS A 65 -3.28 4.83 4.54
N CYS A 66 -2.22 5.41 4.00
CA CYS A 66 -2.28 6.82 3.60
C CYS A 66 -3.15 6.97 2.34
N PHE A 67 -4.11 7.90 2.34
CA PHE A 67 -4.95 8.16 1.17
C PHE A 67 -4.18 8.76 -0.03
N PHE A 68 -3.01 9.36 0.22
CA PHE A 68 -2.24 10.08 -0.78
C PHE A 68 -1.13 9.22 -1.38
N CYS A 69 -0.19 8.76 -0.53
CA CYS A 69 0.97 7.98 -0.99
C CYS A 69 0.74 6.47 -0.99
N LEU A 70 -0.40 6.01 -0.47
CA LEU A 70 -0.81 4.60 -0.43
C LEU A 70 0.04 3.68 0.44
N ILE A 71 1.00 4.22 1.21
CA ILE A 71 1.74 3.41 2.18
C ILE A 71 0.76 2.77 3.18
N GLU A 72 0.93 1.48 3.41
CA GLU A 72 0.14 0.67 4.32
C GLU A 72 1.01 0.23 5.49
N LEU A 73 0.55 0.51 6.72
CA LEU A 73 1.23 0.21 7.96
C LEU A 73 0.30 -0.56 8.91
N GLU A 74 0.85 -1.50 9.64
CA GLU A 74 0.17 -2.29 10.67
C GLU A 74 1.08 -2.52 11.87
N SER A 75 0.59 -3.28 12.86
CA SER A 75 1.28 -3.52 14.13
C SER A 75 1.57 -2.21 14.85
N TRP A 76 0.55 -1.35 14.95
CA TRP A 76 0.64 -0.08 15.68
C TRP A 76 0.82 -0.33 17.16
N GLU A 77 1.72 0.43 17.78
CA GLU A 77 1.91 0.44 19.23
C GLU A 77 1.40 1.77 19.83
N PRO A 78 0.94 1.78 21.09
CA PRO A 78 0.42 2.98 21.75
C PRO A 78 1.32 4.22 21.66
N ASN A 79 2.65 4.03 21.60
CA ASN A 79 3.62 5.12 21.61
C ASN A 79 4.06 5.58 20.21
N ASP A 80 3.56 4.94 19.16
CA ASP A 80 3.87 5.31 17.78
C ASP A 80 3.29 6.67 17.44
N ASP A 81 4.12 7.58 16.94
CA ASP A 81 3.65 8.82 16.36
C ASP A 81 3.33 8.59 14.85
N PRO A 82 2.07 8.75 14.42
CA PRO A 82 1.70 8.47 13.03
C PRO A 82 2.43 9.34 12.01
N TRP A 83 2.73 10.60 12.36
CA TRP A 83 3.44 11.51 11.46
C TRP A 83 4.91 11.09 11.30
N GLU A 84 5.59 10.77 12.40
CA GLU A 84 6.98 10.27 12.37
C GLU A 84 7.06 8.94 11.61
N GLU A 85 6.15 8.00 11.89
CA GLU A 85 6.13 6.69 11.24
C GLU A 85 5.93 6.80 9.72
N HIS A 86 5.10 7.74 9.28
CA HIS A 86 4.86 8.04 7.87
C HIS A 86 6.06 8.72 7.20
N THR A 87 6.58 9.80 7.77
CA THR A 87 7.71 10.55 7.19
C THR A 87 9.00 9.73 7.12
N LYS A 88 9.24 8.85 8.09
CA LYS A 88 10.40 7.95 8.13
C LYS A 88 10.42 6.95 6.97
N ARG A 89 9.24 6.54 6.49
CA ARG A 89 9.09 5.44 5.51
C ARG A 89 8.82 5.91 4.10
N HIS A 90 8.18 7.05 3.92
CA HIS A 90 7.80 7.52 2.60
C HIS A 90 7.79 9.05 2.49
N SER A 91 8.29 9.56 1.36
CA SER A 91 8.14 10.97 0.99
C SER A 91 6.72 11.20 0.48
N CYS A 92 5.89 11.87 1.27
CA CYS A 92 4.46 12.05 0.96
C CYS A 92 4.15 13.50 0.60
N GLY A 93 3.57 13.72 -0.59
CA GLY A 93 3.17 15.05 -1.05
C GLY A 93 2.15 15.72 -0.14
N PHE A 94 1.25 14.93 0.47
CA PHE A 94 0.29 15.44 1.46
C PHE A 94 0.97 15.99 2.72
N LEU A 95 1.94 15.26 3.30
CA LEU A 95 2.67 15.72 4.48
C LEU A 95 3.59 16.91 4.19
N SER A 96 3.95 17.11 2.91
CA SER A 96 4.80 18.21 2.47
C SER A 96 4.04 19.51 2.22
N LEU A 97 2.71 19.53 2.39
CA LEU A 97 1.90 20.72 2.22
C LEU A 97 2.23 21.77 3.28
N THR A 98 2.53 22.98 2.82
CA THR A 98 2.80 24.15 3.67
C THR A 98 1.59 25.07 3.85
N LYS A 99 0.53 24.83 3.08
CA LYS A 99 -0.71 25.61 3.03
C LYS A 99 -1.92 24.68 3.24
N HIS A 100 -3.02 25.24 3.74
CA HIS A 100 -4.30 24.53 3.70
C HIS A 100 -4.75 24.35 2.25
N LEU A 101 -5.56 23.33 1.97
CA LEU A 101 -6.05 23.06 0.60
C LEU A 101 -6.79 24.25 0.00
N ASP A 102 -7.57 24.96 0.82
CA ASP A 102 -8.32 26.16 0.40
C ASP A 102 -7.42 27.35 0.04
N ASP A 103 -6.16 27.33 0.47
CA ASP A 103 -5.17 28.37 0.21
C ASP A 103 -4.24 28.03 -0.97
N LEU A 104 -4.43 26.85 -1.58
CA LEU A 104 -3.66 26.46 -2.76
C LEU A 104 -4.14 27.19 -4.00
N THR A 105 -3.18 27.63 -4.81
CA THR A 105 -3.48 28.03 -6.19
C THR A 105 -3.92 26.82 -7.01
N MET A 106 -4.62 27.07 -8.12
CA MET A 106 -5.03 26.01 -9.05
C MET A 106 -3.84 25.19 -9.58
N GLU A 107 -2.69 25.84 -9.79
CA GLU A 107 -1.46 25.16 -10.21
C GLU A 107 -0.92 24.23 -9.12
N GLU A 108 -0.84 24.70 -7.86
CA GLU A 108 -0.39 23.89 -6.72
C GLU A 108 -1.33 22.69 -6.50
N TYR A 109 -2.64 22.92 -6.53
CA TYR A 109 -3.63 21.85 -6.42
C TYR A 109 -3.51 20.82 -7.56
N TYR A 110 -3.37 21.30 -8.81
CA TYR A 110 -3.20 20.41 -9.96
C TYR A 110 -1.94 19.56 -9.83
N MET A 111 -0.81 20.15 -9.42
CA MET A 111 0.44 19.40 -9.23
C MET A 111 0.35 18.39 -8.08
N LEU A 112 -0.35 18.74 -7.00
CA LEU A 112 -0.63 17.83 -5.88
C LEU A 112 -1.46 16.63 -6.34
N GLU A 113 -2.55 16.87 -7.06
CA GLU A 113 -3.44 15.81 -7.53
C GLU A 113 -2.77 14.95 -8.61
N MET A 114 -2.02 15.56 -9.53
CA MET A 114 -1.20 14.81 -10.51
C MET A 114 -0.18 13.89 -9.83
N THR A 115 0.38 14.32 -8.69
CA THR A 115 1.28 13.49 -7.89
C THR A 115 0.52 12.32 -7.28
N ARG A 116 -0.64 12.56 -6.67
CA ARG A 116 -1.50 11.52 -6.09
C ARG A 116 -1.93 10.48 -7.12
N LEU A 117 -2.43 10.94 -8.27
CA LEU A 117 -2.88 10.07 -9.38
C LEU A 117 -1.73 9.24 -9.95
N ARG A 118 -0.55 9.85 -10.12
CA ARG A 118 0.65 9.12 -10.54
C ARG A 118 0.99 8.01 -9.54
N THR A 119 1.07 8.32 -8.26
CA THR A 119 1.33 7.33 -7.21
C THR A 119 0.30 6.20 -7.26
N PHE A 120 -0.98 6.55 -7.39
CA PHE A 120 -2.05 5.56 -7.48
C PHE A 120 -1.91 4.61 -8.67
N LEU A 121 -1.70 5.15 -9.87
CA LEU A 121 -1.55 4.34 -11.08
C LEU A 121 -0.30 3.47 -11.04
N CYS A 122 0.82 4.02 -10.56
CA CYS A 122 2.08 3.29 -10.43
C CYS A 122 1.96 2.14 -9.42
N GLU A 123 1.45 2.38 -8.22
CA GLU A 123 1.34 1.32 -7.19
C GLU A 123 0.29 0.27 -7.57
N THR A 124 -0.85 0.68 -8.13
CA THR A 124 -1.87 -0.27 -8.60
C THR A 124 -1.30 -1.15 -9.72
N GLY A 125 -0.66 -0.54 -10.73
CA GLY A 125 -0.02 -1.28 -11.81
C GLY A 125 1.05 -2.24 -11.31
N ARG A 126 1.91 -1.79 -10.39
CA ARG A 126 2.96 -2.62 -9.79
C ARG A 126 2.37 -3.79 -9.01
N SER A 127 1.31 -3.55 -8.21
CA SER A 127 0.61 -4.60 -7.48
C SER A 127 0.01 -5.67 -8.39
N ILE A 128 -0.63 -5.26 -9.49
CA ILE A 128 -1.23 -6.19 -10.46
C ILE A 128 -0.13 -7.03 -11.14
N ILE A 129 0.98 -6.41 -11.54
CA ILE A 129 2.12 -7.12 -12.15
C ILE A 129 2.66 -8.17 -11.17
N ASN A 130 2.91 -7.79 -9.91
CA ASN A 130 3.43 -8.72 -8.90
C ASN A 130 2.47 -9.90 -8.68
N ALA A 131 1.17 -9.64 -8.55
CA ALA A 131 0.17 -10.70 -8.38
C ALA A 131 0.14 -11.68 -9.56
N PHE A 132 0.28 -11.16 -10.78
CA PHE A 132 0.38 -12.00 -11.97
C PHE A 132 1.66 -12.83 -11.99
N GLU A 133 2.81 -12.26 -11.63
CA GLU A 133 4.09 -12.98 -11.53
C GLU A 133 4.04 -14.10 -10.49
N GLU A 134 3.40 -13.87 -9.34
CA GLU A 134 3.16 -14.88 -8.31
C GLU A 134 2.27 -16.01 -8.84
N GLU A 135 1.17 -15.69 -9.55
CA GLU A 135 0.28 -16.69 -10.15
C GLU A 135 1.00 -17.53 -11.21
N VAL A 136 1.80 -16.90 -12.07
CA VAL A 136 2.62 -17.58 -13.08
C VAL A 136 3.63 -18.53 -12.41
N THR A 137 4.31 -18.05 -11.37
CA THR A 137 5.29 -18.85 -10.61
C THR A 137 4.64 -20.06 -9.95
N ALA A 138 3.51 -19.86 -9.26
CA ALA A 138 2.77 -20.94 -8.61
C ALA A 138 2.22 -21.94 -9.63
N THR A 139 1.72 -21.47 -10.79
CA THR A 139 1.24 -22.35 -11.87
C THR A 139 2.36 -23.17 -12.47
N ARG A 140 3.52 -22.54 -12.73
CA ARG A 140 4.72 -23.24 -13.21
C ARG A 140 5.14 -24.32 -12.22
N GLN A 141 5.17 -24.01 -10.93
CA GLN A 141 5.51 -24.99 -9.88
C GLN A 141 4.54 -26.19 -9.89
N ARG A 142 3.22 -25.95 -9.90
CA ARG A 142 2.21 -27.02 -9.96
C ARG A 142 2.37 -27.91 -11.19
N LEU A 143 2.67 -27.33 -12.36
CA LEU A 143 2.91 -28.09 -13.58
C LEU A 143 4.16 -28.97 -13.44
N VAL A 144 5.27 -28.41 -12.96
CA VAL A 144 6.51 -29.16 -12.74
C VAL A 144 6.29 -30.33 -11.78
N GLU A 145 5.64 -30.09 -10.65
CA GLU A 145 5.33 -31.14 -9.65
C GLU A 145 4.45 -32.25 -10.26
N ASN A 146 3.47 -31.91 -11.09
CA ASN A 146 2.63 -32.87 -11.80
C ASN A 146 3.45 -33.73 -12.78
N PHE A 147 4.32 -33.13 -13.59
CA PHE A 147 5.16 -33.89 -14.53
C PHE A 147 6.19 -34.78 -13.83
N VAL A 148 6.82 -34.30 -12.75
CA VAL A 148 7.75 -35.11 -11.96
C VAL A 148 7.05 -36.31 -11.33
N SER A 149 5.91 -36.08 -10.66
CA SER A 149 5.18 -37.13 -9.94
C SER A 149 4.50 -38.14 -10.86
N LYS A 150 3.88 -37.68 -11.96
CA LYS A 150 3.04 -38.53 -12.82
C LYS A 150 3.80 -39.17 -13.97
N HIS A 151 4.88 -38.54 -14.44
CA HIS A 151 5.59 -38.97 -15.65
C HIS A 151 7.07 -39.32 -15.41
N GLN A 152 7.53 -39.40 -14.16
CA GLN A 152 8.94 -39.66 -13.80
C GLN A 152 9.91 -38.75 -14.58
N TYR A 153 9.48 -37.52 -14.86
CA TYR A 153 10.28 -36.55 -15.57
C TYR A 153 11.45 -36.09 -14.70
N SER A 154 12.68 -36.26 -15.19
CA SER A 154 13.88 -35.68 -14.58
C SER A 154 14.00 -34.24 -15.05
N LEU A 155 14.03 -33.27 -14.12
CA LEU A 155 14.31 -31.89 -14.49
C LEU A 155 15.66 -31.83 -15.22
N PRO A 156 15.75 -31.16 -16.38
CA PRO A 156 17.04 -30.85 -16.96
C PRO A 156 17.84 -30.01 -15.96
N PRO A 157 19.19 -30.13 -15.94
CA PRO A 157 20.03 -29.25 -15.12
C PRO A 157 19.61 -27.81 -15.37
N ALA A 158 19.50 -27.01 -14.29
CA ALA A 158 19.08 -25.62 -14.39
C ALA A 158 19.89 -24.95 -15.50
N VAL A 159 19.25 -24.71 -16.65
CA VAL A 159 19.84 -23.85 -17.67
C VAL A 159 19.94 -22.53 -16.95
N LEU A 160 21.18 -22.07 -16.72
CA LEU A 160 21.47 -20.71 -16.28
C LEU A 160 20.93 -19.79 -17.37
N LEU A 161 19.62 -19.58 -17.38
CA LEU A 161 18.99 -18.45 -18.03
C LEU A 161 19.60 -17.27 -17.29
N HIS A 162 20.55 -16.62 -17.95
CA HIS A 162 21.10 -15.35 -17.53
C HIS A 162 19.94 -14.52 -16.99
N SER A 163 19.97 -14.28 -15.69
CA SER A 163 19.04 -13.40 -15.01
C SER A 163 19.01 -12.12 -15.82
N VAL A 164 17.86 -11.83 -16.44
CA VAL A 164 17.55 -10.48 -16.86
C VAL A 164 17.75 -9.65 -15.59
N PRO A 165 18.62 -8.62 -15.58
CA PRO A 165 18.87 -7.86 -14.37
C PRO A 165 17.53 -7.33 -13.88
N LEU A 166 17.07 -7.83 -12.73
CA LEU A 166 16.00 -7.16 -12.01
C LEU A 166 16.56 -5.79 -11.66
N ALA A 167 16.05 -4.76 -12.33
CA ALA A 167 16.20 -3.40 -11.88
C ALA A 167 15.79 -3.38 -10.41
N GLN A 168 16.67 -2.81 -9.59
CA GLN A 168 16.57 -2.81 -8.13
C GLN A 168 15.14 -2.52 -7.70
N HIS A 169 14.54 -3.49 -7.01
CA HIS A 169 13.24 -3.35 -6.39
C HIS A 169 13.30 -2.15 -5.45
N SER A 170 12.60 -1.08 -5.82
CA SER A 170 12.00 -0.19 -4.83
C SER A 170 10.98 -1.02 -4.07
N GLU A 171 11.05 -0.94 -2.74
CA GLU A 171 10.26 -1.71 -1.80
C GLU A 171 8.80 -1.85 -2.22
N SER A 172 8.32 -3.08 -2.09
CA SER A 172 6.95 -3.47 -2.31
C SER A 172 5.95 -2.66 -1.47
N SER A 173 4.78 -2.42 -2.05
CA SER A 173 3.43 -2.24 -1.47
C SER A 173 3.00 -3.37 -0.54
N HIS A 174 3.96 -4.13 -0.03
CA HIS A 174 3.77 -4.98 1.11
C HIS A 174 3.58 -4.05 2.31
N CYS A 175 2.60 -4.36 3.14
CA CYS A 175 2.44 -3.66 4.41
C CYS A 175 3.79 -3.61 5.10
N GLN A 176 4.33 -2.41 5.29
CA GLN A 176 5.66 -2.28 5.85
C GLN A 176 5.53 -2.57 7.34
N SER A 177 6.02 -3.74 7.77
CA SER A 177 6.10 -4.08 9.18
C SER A 177 6.97 -3.05 9.89
N LYS A 178 6.46 -2.51 11.00
CA LYS A 178 7.21 -1.58 11.83
C LYS A 178 8.30 -2.35 12.56
N THR A 179 9.53 -2.30 12.05
CA THR A 179 10.66 -2.98 12.69
C THR A 179 10.85 -2.43 14.10
N ILE A 180 10.66 -3.28 15.11
CA ILE A 180 10.92 -3.02 16.52
C ILE A 180 12.37 -2.59 16.67
N GLN A 181 12.62 -1.33 17.05
CA GLN A 181 13.93 -0.93 17.58
C GLN A 181 13.96 -1.33 19.06
N GLU A 182 14.54 -2.49 19.35
CA GLU A 182 14.96 -2.84 20.70
C GLU A 182 15.95 -1.78 21.21
N LYS A 183 15.69 -1.29 22.42
CA LYS A 183 16.57 -0.39 23.18
C LYS A 183 17.84 -1.10 23.64
#